data_AF-A0A976JF05-F1
#
_entry.id   AF-A0A976JF05-F1
#
_cell.length_a   1.000
_cell.length_b   1.000
_cell.length_c   1.000
_cell.angle_alpha   90.00
_cell.angle_beta   90.00
_cell.angle_gamma   90.00
#
_symmetry.space_group_name_H-M   'P 1'
#
loop_
_entity.id
_entity.type
_entity.pdbx_description
1 polymer ?
#
loop_
_entity_poly.entity_id
_entity_poly.type
_entity_poly.pdbx_seq_one_letter_code
_entity_poly.pdbx_strand_id
1 'polypeptide(L)' 'MTPVNRLFSVAPMMEYTDRFCRYFHRLLSKQTLLYTEM' A
#
# COMPACT_ATOMS: atom_id res chain seq x y z
N MET A 1 -1.06 3.69 -20.94
CA MET A 1 -0.44 3.35 -19.64
C MET A 1 -0.91 4.41 -18.64
N THR A 2 -1.74 4.04 -17.68
CA THR A 2 -2.18 4.99 -16.63
C THR A 2 -0.98 5.32 -15.73
N PRO A 3 -0.77 6.60 -15.37
CA PRO A 3 0.33 6.97 -14.50
C PRO A 3 0.11 6.38 -13.10
N VAL A 4 1.14 5.74 -12.55
CA VAL A 4 1.14 5.27 -11.15
C VAL A 4 1.07 6.50 -10.24
N ASN A 5 0.05 6.56 -9.38
CA ASN A 5 -0.11 7.63 -8.42
C ASN A 5 0.94 7.50 -7.30
N ARG A 6 1.83 8.50 -7.19
CA ARG A 6 2.92 8.56 -6.21
C ARG A 6 2.70 9.60 -5.11
N LEU A 7 1.53 10.25 -5.07
CA LEU A 7 1.23 11.22 -4.01
C LEU A 7 1.18 10.56 -2.63
N PHE A 8 0.73 9.30 -2.56
CA PHE A 8 0.54 8.60 -1.31
C PHE A 8 0.96 7.14 -1.43
N SER A 9 1.95 6.75 -0.62
CA SER A 9 2.49 5.41 -0.56
C SER A 9 2.66 4.95 0.89
N VAL A 10 2.56 3.64 1.11
CA VAL A 10 2.79 3.02 2.41
C VAL A 10 4.14 2.31 2.36
N ALA A 11 5.06 2.70 3.23
CA ALA A 11 6.39 2.11 3.30
C ALA A 11 6.33 0.60 3.65
N PRO A 12 7.23 -0.22 3.10
CA PRO A 12 7.36 -1.62 3.50
C PRO A 12 8.00 -1.71 4.88
N MET A 13 7.32 -2.36 5.81
CA MET A 13 7.77 -2.63 7.17
C MET A 13 7.55 -4.12 7.45
N MET A 14 8.62 -4.86 7.76
CA MET A 14 8.52 -6.27 8.17
C MET A 14 7.60 -6.42 9.38
N GLU A 15 6.78 -7.47 9.41
CA GLU A 15 5.85 -7.84 10.49
C GLU A 15 4.68 -6.86 10.70
N TYR A 16 4.67 -5.72 10.00
CA TYR A 16 3.64 -4.68 10.15
C TYR A 16 2.81 -4.49 8.89
N THR A 17 3.40 -4.73 7.70
CA THR A 17 2.73 -4.51 6.39
C THR A 17 2.20 -5.80 5.77
N ASP A 18 1.64 -6.66 6.63
CA ASP A 18 1.08 -7.95 6.20
C ASP A 18 -0.16 -7.76 5.30
N ARG A 19 -0.68 -8.87 4.75
CA ARG A 19 -1.92 -8.94 3.95
C ARG A 19 -3.09 -8.19 4.60
N PHE A 20 -3.26 -8.29 5.92
CA PHE A 20 -4.36 -7.60 6.62
C PHE A 20 -4.21 -6.09 6.57
N CYS A 21 -2.99 -5.58 6.79
CA CYS A 21 -2.71 -4.15 6.77
C CYS A 21 -2.93 -3.57 5.36
N ARG A 22 -2.47 -4.27 4.32
CA ARG A 22 -2.72 -3.89 2.92
C ARG A 22 -4.21 -3.91 2.55
N TYR A 23 -4.97 -4.88 3.07
CA TYR A 23 -6.42 -4.94 2.86
C TYR A 23 -7.13 -3.75 3.50
N PHE A 24 -6.78 -3.42 4.74
CA PHE A 24 -7.31 -2.23 5.42
C PHE A 24 -6.99 -0.93 4.65
N HIS A 25 -5.74 -0.77 4.18
CA HIS A 25 -5.38 0.38 3.35
C HIS A 25 -6.16 0.44 2.03
N ARG A 26 -6.55 -0.71 1.45
CA ARG A 26 -7.40 -0.75 0.25
C ARG A 26 -8.86 -0.35 0.52
N LEU A 27 -9.37 -0.62 1.72
CA LEU A 27 -10.68 -0.13 2.14
C LEU A 27 -10.69 1.39 2.32
N LEU A 28 -9.61 1.96 2.85
CA LEU A 28 -9.46 3.40 3.02
C LEU A 28 -9.22 4.14 1.70
N SER A 29 -8.37 3.60 0.82
CA SER A 29 -8.04 4.24 -0.45
C SER A 29 -7.65 3.24 -1.53
N LYS A 30 -8.33 3.37 -2.67
CA LYS A 30 -8.05 2.57 -3.87
C LYS A 30 -6.81 3.02 -4.63
N GLN A 31 -6.31 4.23 -4.36
CA GLN A 31 -5.21 4.84 -5.10
C GLN A 31 -3.88 4.82 -4.35
N THR A 32 -3.87 4.36 -3.09
CA THR A 32 -2.63 4.21 -2.32
C THR A 32 -1.70 3.21 -2.98
N LEU A 33 -0.43 3.60 -3.11
CA LEU A 33 0.65 2.71 -3.54
C LEU A 33 1.09 1.85 -2.34
N LEU A 34 0.94 0.53 -2.45
CA LEU A 34 1.28 -0.41 -1.39
C LEU A 34 2.52 -1.19 -1.79
N TYR A 35 3.58 -1.11 -0.97
CA TYR A 35 4.75 -1.95 -1.10
C TYR A 35 4.54 -3.25 -0.31
N THR A 36 5.12 -4.34 -0.80
CA THR A 36 5.15 -5.63 -0.08
C THR A 36 6.29 -5.61 0.93
N GLU A 37 6.21 -6.44 1.97
CA GLU A 37 7.30 -6.63 2.93
C GLU A 37 8.63 -6.93 2.20
N MET A 38 9.75 -6.45 2.76
CA MET A 38 11.10 -6.72 2.25
C MET A 38 11.46 -8.19 2.38
#